data_AF-A0A7K1EM76-F1
#
_entry.id   AF-A0A7K1EM76-F1
#
_cell.length_a   1.000
_cell.length_b   1.000
_cell.length_c   1.000
_cell.angle_alpha   90.00
_cell.angle_beta   90.00
_cell.angle_gamma   90.00
#
_symmetry.space_group_name_H-M   'P 1'
#
loop_
_entity.id
_entity.type
_entity.pdbx_description
1 polymer ?
#
loop_
_entity_poly.entity_id
_entity_poly.type
_entity_poly.pdbx_seq_one_letter_code
_entity_poly.pdbx_strand_id
1 'polypeptide(L)'
;MSQDNTIPQSDSPLNDQTAEALEAVAEARRRLEGVPASVVVSNHAMGLFELAAIHLSSEPPRLKDAQLAIDALGYMVEGLGDRIGEHHDTLLAALGNIRL
;
A
#
# COMPACT_ATOMS: atom_id res chain seq x y z
N MET A 1 56.01 -2.96 -22.29
CA MET A 1 54.81 -3.52 -22.96
C MET A 1 53.67 -3.38 -21.96
N SER A 2 52.87 -2.33 -22.09
CA SER A 2 51.72 -2.07 -21.21
C SER A 2 50.56 -2.95 -21.63
N GLN A 3 50.03 -3.73 -20.71
CA GLN A 3 48.78 -4.46 -20.91
C GLN A 3 47.63 -3.46 -20.84
N ASP A 4 46.96 -3.28 -21.97
CA ASP A 4 45.65 -2.66 -22.06
C ASP A 4 44.62 -3.63 -21.46
N ASN A 5 44.23 -3.37 -20.21
CA ASN A 5 43.15 -4.08 -19.54
C ASN A 5 41.89 -3.20 -19.57
N THR A 6 41.38 -2.95 -20.77
CA THR A 6 40.03 -2.40 -20.95
C THR A 6 39.02 -3.50 -20.63
N ILE A 7 38.51 -3.48 -19.40
CA ILE A 7 37.35 -4.28 -19.00
C ILE A 7 36.20 -3.88 -19.94
N PRO A 8 35.53 -4.82 -20.64
CA PRO A 8 34.34 -4.48 -21.40
C PRO A 8 33.29 -4.02 -20.39
N GLN A 9 32.87 -2.75 -20.47
CA GLN A 9 31.62 -2.33 -19.86
C GLN A 9 30.52 -3.14 -20.53
N SER A 10 30.07 -4.19 -19.86
CA SER A 10 28.99 -5.02 -20.35
C SER A 10 27.72 -4.19 -20.32
N ASP A 11 27.28 -3.70 -21.48
CA ASP A 11 25.92 -3.27 -21.78
C ASP A 11 25.00 -4.47 -21.60
N SER A 12 24.76 -4.83 -20.33
CA SER A 12 23.95 -5.98 -19.96
C SER A 12 22.48 -5.57 -20.01
N PRO A 13 21.58 -6.34 -20.61
CA PRO A 13 20.14 -6.06 -20.66
C PRO A 13 19.47 -5.97 -19.27
N LEU A 14 20.20 -6.30 -18.20
CA LEU A 14 19.81 -6.07 -16.81
C LEU A 14 19.86 -4.59 -16.41
N ASN A 15 20.74 -3.78 -17.04
CA ASN A 15 20.91 -2.36 -16.75
C ASN A 15 19.76 -1.51 -17.34
N ASP A 16 19.28 -1.89 -18.53
CA ASP A 16 18.14 -1.22 -19.17
C ASP A 16 16.82 -1.50 -18.43
N GLN A 17 16.60 -2.76 -18.01
CA GLN A 17 15.44 -3.13 -17.19
C GLN A 17 15.42 -2.42 -15.83
N THR A 18 16.59 -2.17 -15.23
CA THR A 18 16.66 -1.40 -13.98
C THR A 18 16.41 0.08 -14.20
N ALA A 19 16.85 0.66 -15.32
CA ALA A 19 16.55 2.04 -15.68
C ALA A 19 15.04 2.26 -15.92
N GLU A 20 14.39 1.37 -16.68
CA GLU A 20 12.93 1.42 -16.92
C GLU A 20 12.13 1.30 -15.61
N ALA A 21 12.52 0.37 -14.73
CA ALA A 21 11.88 0.22 -13.42
C ALA A 21 12.03 1.47 -12.53
N LEU A 22 13.21 2.10 -12.54
CA LEU A 22 13.47 3.34 -11.81
C LEU A 22 12.62 4.50 -12.34
N GLU A 23 12.47 4.61 -13.66
CA GLU A 23 11.65 5.63 -14.29
C GLU A 23 10.15 5.44 -13.96
N ALA A 24 9.66 4.21 -13.98
CA ALA A 24 8.29 3.89 -13.56
C ALA A 24 8.01 4.26 -12.10
N VAL A 25 8.96 4.00 -11.19
CA VAL A 25 8.85 4.42 -9.78
C VAL A 25 8.88 5.94 -9.64
N ALA A 26 9.75 6.64 -10.39
CA ALA A 26 9.82 8.09 -10.37
C ALA A 26 8.53 8.72 -10.91
N GLU A 27 7.93 8.15 -11.97
CA GLU A 27 6.66 8.60 -12.49
C GLU A 27 5.51 8.37 -11.50
N ALA A 28 5.47 7.20 -10.86
CA ALA A 28 4.49 6.92 -9.81
C ALA A 28 4.61 7.91 -8.64
N ARG A 29 5.84 8.28 -8.24
CA ARG A 29 6.08 9.32 -7.23
C ARG A 29 5.56 10.68 -7.67
N ARG A 30 5.86 11.13 -8.89
CA ARG A 30 5.37 12.41 -9.44
C ARG A 30 3.84 12.48 -9.46
N ARG A 31 3.17 11.37 -9.79
CA ARG A 31 1.69 11.30 -9.76
C ARG A 31 1.13 11.49 -8.33
N LEU A 32 1.88 11.09 -7.30
CA LEU A 32 1.47 11.21 -5.90
C LEU A 32 1.80 12.56 -5.26
N GLU A 33 2.74 13.35 -5.81
CA GLU A 33 3.17 14.64 -5.24
C GLU A 33 2.04 15.66 -5.06
N GLY A 34 0.97 15.55 -5.85
CA GLY A 34 -0.21 16.41 -5.75
C GLY A 34 -1.40 15.81 -4.99
N VAL A 35 -1.34 14.54 -4.58
CA VAL A 35 -2.48 13.85 -3.94
C VAL A 35 -2.46 14.14 -2.44
N PRO A 36 -3.55 14.68 -1.86
CA PRO A 36 -3.62 14.87 -0.42
C PRO A 36 -3.40 13.54 0.32
N ALA A 37 -2.54 13.55 1.35
CA ALA A 37 -2.24 12.35 2.12
C ALA A 37 -3.51 11.71 2.74
N SER A 38 -4.50 12.52 3.13
CA SER A 38 -5.79 12.05 3.65
C SER A 38 -6.55 11.16 2.66
N VAL A 39 -6.47 11.44 1.36
CA VAL A 39 -7.10 10.62 0.31
C VAL A 39 -6.42 9.25 0.22
N VAL A 40 -5.08 9.24 0.23
CA VAL A 40 -4.30 7.99 0.18
C VAL A 40 -4.55 7.15 1.44
N VAL A 41 -4.52 7.77 2.62
CA VAL A 41 -4.75 7.11 3.91
C VAL A 41 -6.19 6.58 4.00
N SER A 42 -7.19 7.36 3.59
CA SER A 42 -8.59 6.90 3.54
C SER A 42 -8.75 5.68 2.62
N ASN A 43 -8.09 5.70 1.46
CA ASN A 43 -8.09 4.57 0.55
C ASN A 43 -7.43 3.33 1.16
N HIS A 44 -6.36 3.50 1.95
CA HIS A 44 -5.72 2.37 2.65
C HIS A 44 -6.60 1.81 3.78
N ALA A 45 -7.32 2.67 4.50
CA ALA A 45 -8.32 2.24 5.49
C ALA A 45 -9.43 1.42 4.82
N MET A 46 -9.95 1.88 3.68
CA MET A 46 -10.93 1.10 2.91
C MET A 46 -10.37 -0.26 2.47
N GLY A 47 -9.12 -0.31 2.00
CA GLY A 47 -8.46 -1.57 1.64
C GLY A 47 -8.31 -2.55 2.81
N LEU A 48 -8.06 -2.06 4.03
CA LEU A 48 -8.03 -2.89 5.24
C LEU A 48 -9.42 -3.45 5.60
N PHE A 49 -10.47 -2.65 5.42
CA PHE A 49 -11.85 -3.10 5.57
C PHE A 49 -12.18 -4.23 4.58
N GLU A 50 -11.87 -4.04 3.29
CA GLU A 50 -12.11 -5.04 2.24
C GLU A 50 -11.32 -6.33 2.51
N LEU A 51 -10.07 -6.21 2.94
CA LEU A 51 -9.23 -7.34 3.30
C LEU A 51 -9.87 -8.14 4.44
N ALA A 52 -10.30 -7.48 5.51
CA ALA A 52 -11.01 -8.12 6.61
C ALA A 52 -12.28 -8.85 6.12
N ALA A 53 -13.09 -8.19 5.29
CA ALA A 53 -14.32 -8.77 4.75
C ALA A 53 -14.05 -10.03 3.89
N ILE A 54 -12.99 -10.04 3.07
CA ILE A 54 -12.57 -11.21 2.27
C ILE A 54 -12.20 -12.39 3.19
N HIS A 55 -11.45 -12.12 4.27
CA HIS A 55 -11.04 -13.16 5.22
C HIS A 55 -12.20 -13.68 6.08
N LEU A 56 -13.16 -12.82 6.45
CA LEU A 56 -14.37 -13.23 7.17
C LEU A 56 -15.30 -14.07 6.29
N SER A 57 -15.39 -13.73 5.00
CA SER A 57 -16.28 -14.39 4.03
C SER A 57 -15.69 -15.65 3.41
N SER A 58 -14.47 -16.05 3.79
CA SER A 58 -13.86 -17.27 3.27
C SER A 58 -14.50 -18.51 3.88
N GLU A 59 -14.35 -19.66 3.21
CA GLU A 59 -14.92 -20.92 3.68
C GLU A 59 -13.81 -21.99 3.81
N PRO A 60 -13.35 -22.33 5.05
CA PRO A 60 -13.77 -21.77 6.33
C PRO A 60 -13.25 -20.32 6.57
N PRO A 61 -13.87 -19.54 7.47
CA PRO A 61 -13.43 -18.18 7.78
C PRO A 61 -11.99 -18.13 8.31
N ARG A 62 -11.16 -17.24 7.75
CA ARG A 62 -9.77 -17.02 8.19
C ARG A 62 -9.71 -15.97 9.30
N LEU A 63 -10.22 -16.33 10.48
CA LEU A 63 -10.43 -15.39 11.60
C LEU A 63 -9.16 -14.65 12.07
N LYS A 64 -7.99 -15.32 12.08
CA LYS A 64 -6.73 -14.67 12.49
C LYS A 64 -6.30 -13.57 11.54
N ASP A 65 -6.43 -13.81 10.23
CA ASP A 65 -6.08 -12.83 9.21
C ASP A 65 -7.09 -11.68 9.19
N ALA A 66 -8.39 -12.00 9.33
CA ALA A 66 -9.45 -11.02 9.47
C ALA A 66 -9.20 -10.11 10.68
N GLN A 67 -8.88 -10.69 11.85
CA GLN A 67 -8.59 -9.94 13.07
C GLN A 67 -7.44 -8.95 12.86
N LEU A 68 -6.34 -9.37 12.22
CA LEU A 68 -5.21 -8.49 11.96
C LEU A 68 -5.61 -7.27 11.12
N ALA A 69 -6.42 -7.47 10.07
CA ALA A 69 -6.92 -6.39 9.24
C ALA A 69 -7.88 -5.46 10.00
N ILE A 70 -8.77 -6.02 10.83
CA ILE A 70 -9.69 -5.27 11.69
C ILE A 70 -8.94 -4.42 12.72
N ASP A 71 -7.91 -4.97 13.37
CA ASP A 71 -7.11 -4.27 14.36
C ASP A 71 -6.34 -3.10 13.71
N ALA A 72 -5.73 -3.34 12.55
CA ALA A 72 -5.03 -2.31 11.79
C ALA A 72 -5.97 -1.18 11.36
N LEU A 73 -7.17 -1.53 10.88
CA LEU A 73 -8.21 -0.56 10.55
C LEU A 73 -8.63 0.24 11.79
N GLY A 74 -8.83 -0.44 12.92
CA GLY A 74 -9.18 0.19 14.20
C GLY A 74 -8.16 1.22 14.65
N TYR A 75 -6.87 0.85 14.70
CA TYR A 75 -5.81 1.79 15.05
C TYR A 75 -5.75 3.00 14.12
N MET A 76 -6.01 2.80 12.82
CA MET A 76 -6.01 3.88 11.86
C MET A 76 -7.20 4.81 12.04
N VAL A 77 -8.42 4.27 12.08
CA VAL A 77 -9.66 5.07 12.14
C VAL A 77 -9.80 5.76 13.48
N GLU A 78 -9.66 5.02 14.59
CA GLU A 78 -9.83 5.58 15.93
C GLU A 78 -8.63 6.44 16.33
N GLY A 79 -7.42 6.09 15.89
CA GLY A 79 -6.20 6.81 16.24
C GLY A 79 -6.00 8.11 15.46
N LEU A 80 -6.41 8.16 14.18
CA LEU A 80 -6.29 9.37 13.36
C LEU A 80 -7.51 10.29 13.46
N GLY A 81 -8.70 9.74 13.71
CA GLY A 81 -9.94 10.52 13.83
C GLY A 81 -10.19 11.40 12.60
N ASP A 82 -10.56 12.66 12.85
CA ASP A 82 -10.84 13.68 11.82
C ASP A 82 -9.71 13.91 10.81
N ARG A 83 -8.46 13.48 11.11
CA ARG A 83 -7.33 13.61 10.18
C ARG A 83 -7.45 12.72 8.94
N ILE A 84 -8.30 11.69 8.98
CA ILE A 84 -8.63 10.86 7.82
C ILE A 84 -9.39 11.69 6.77
N GLY A 85 -10.13 12.71 7.21
CA GLY A 85 -10.93 13.57 6.35
C GLY A 85 -12.37 13.07 6.23
N GLU A 86 -13.00 13.36 5.09
CA GLU A 86 -14.44 13.22 4.88
C GLU A 86 -15.00 11.80 5.07
N HIS A 87 -14.16 10.77 4.95
CA HIS A 87 -14.58 9.38 5.05
C HIS A 87 -14.50 8.80 6.48
N HIS A 88 -14.01 9.56 7.46
CA HIS A 88 -13.81 9.06 8.82
C HIS A 88 -15.06 8.37 9.40
N ASP A 89 -16.20 9.05 9.39
CA ASP A 89 -17.43 8.52 10.01
C ASP A 89 -17.96 7.28 9.29
N THR A 90 -17.80 7.24 7.96
CA THR A 90 -18.16 6.06 7.16
C THR A 90 -17.26 4.87 7.49
N LEU A 91 -15.95 5.10 7.61
CA LEU A 91 -14.98 4.07 7.98
C LEU A 91 -15.19 3.58 9.41
N LEU A 92 -15.53 4.48 10.34
CA LEU A 92 -15.82 4.14 11.73
C LEU A 92 -17.08 3.27 11.84
N ALA A 93 -18.14 3.63 11.09
CA ALA A 93 -19.35 2.81 11.01
C ALA A 93 -19.07 1.44 10.37
N ALA A 94 -18.29 1.40 9.29
CA ALA A 94 -17.91 0.16 8.61
C ALA A 94 -17.09 -0.77 9.52
N LEU A 95 -16.12 -0.23 10.27
CA LEU A 95 -15.37 -0.95 11.30
C LEU A 95 -16.28 -1.57 12.35
N GLY A 96 -17.30 -0.83 12.81
CA GLY A 96 -18.30 -1.33 13.75
C GLY A 96 -19.08 -2.56 13.26
N ASN A 97 -19.27 -2.71 11.94
CA ASN A 97 -19.99 -3.83 11.35
C ASN A 97 -19.20 -5.14 11.26
N ILE A 98 -17.86 -5.06 11.27
CA ILE A 98 -16.98 -6.22 11.04
C ILE A 98 -16.19 -6.64 12.28
N ARG A 99 -16.25 -5.86 13.37
CA ARG A 99 -15.64 -6.24 14.64
C ARG A 99 -16.29 -7.51 15.19
N LEU A 100 -15.44 -8.45 15.59
CA LEU A 100 -15.80 -9.73 16.20
C LEU A 100 -16.11 -9.58 17.69
#